data_AF-A0A948CG61-F1
#
_entry.id   AF-A0A948CG61-F1
#
_cell.length_a   1.000
_cell.length_b   1.000
_cell.length_c   1.000
_cell.angle_alpha   90.00
_cell.angle_beta   90.00
_cell.angle_gamma   90.00
#
_symmetry.space_group_name_H-M   'P 1'
#
loop_
_entity.id
_entity.type
_entity.pdbx_description
1 polymer ?
#
loop_
_entity_poly.entity_id
_entity_poly.type
_entity_poly.pdbx_seq_one_letter_code
_entity_poly.pdbx_strand_id
1 'polypeptide(L)'
;VVDPFDRGRVAAVVAGEDMAVATSGTAERGAHIVDPVLRRSPSELASELASVTLIGEDLTHVDAMATAAFAMGRRCQTWLEAQPGLGALVVFADGETWSKEGHDGPSLQVL
;
A
#
# COMPACT_ATOMS: atom_id res chain seq x y z
N VAL A 1 -6.96 8.25 -2.62
CA VAL A 1 -5.65 7.96 -2.00
C VAL A 1 -4.78 9.20 -2.11
N VAL A 2 -4.26 9.70 -1.00
CA VAL A 2 -3.38 10.89 -0.97
C VAL A 2 -2.00 10.54 -1.54
N ASP A 3 -1.37 11.49 -2.22
CA ASP A 3 0.05 11.37 -2.59
C ASP A 3 0.92 11.40 -1.32
N PRO A 4 1.76 10.38 -1.06
CA PRO A 4 2.59 10.34 0.15
C PRO A 4 3.66 11.45 0.20
N PHE A 5 3.96 12.12 -0.92
CA PHE A 5 4.93 13.22 -0.99
C PHE A 5 4.27 14.61 -0.97
N ASP A 6 2.96 14.70 -1.22
CA ASP A 6 2.20 15.95 -1.20
C ASP A 6 0.76 15.72 -0.73
N ARG A 7 0.48 16.08 0.53
CA ARG A 7 -0.86 15.93 1.12
C ARG A 7 -1.96 16.73 0.41
N GLY A 8 -1.60 17.68 -0.46
CA GLY A 8 -2.54 18.44 -1.29
C GLY A 8 -2.92 17.74 -2.60
N ARG A 9 -2.30 16.60 -2.93
CA ARG A 9 -2.53 15.87 -4.18
C ARG A 9 -3.18 14.51 -3.94
N VAL A 10 -3.90 14.06 -4.96
CA VAL A 10 -4.51 12.73 -5.02
C VAL A 10 -3.65 11.87 -5.93
N ALA A 11 -3.12 10.77 -5.42
CA ALA A 11 -2.34 9.80 -6.21
C ALA A 11 -3.22 8.74 -6.89
N ALA A 12 -4.39 8.44 -6.32
CA ALA A 12 -5.35 7.53 -6.94
C ALA A 12 -6.78 7.76 -6.44
N VAL A 13 -7.74 7.38 -7.28
CA VAL A 13 -9.16 7.30 -6.94
C VAL A 13 -9.57 5.83 -6.89
N VAL A 14 -10.34 5.46 -5.87
CA VAL A 14 -10.95 4.13 -5.76
C VAL A 14 -12.46 4.30 -5.80
N ALA A 15 -13.16 3.53 -6.64
CA ALA A 15 -14.60 3.63 -6.81
C ALA A 15 -15.27 2.24 -6.76
N GLY A 16 -16.29 2.11 -5.92
CA GLY A 16 -17.03 0.86 -5.72
C GLY A 16 -17.97 0.95 -4.52
N GLU A 17 -18.56 -0.18 -4.17
CA GLU A 17 -19.44 -0.38 -3.01
C GLU A 17 -18.88 -1.49 -2.13
N ASP A 18 -19.37 -1.61 -0.89
CA ASP A 18 -19.03 -2.68 0.07
C ASP A 18 -17.51 -2.97 0.18
N MET A 19 -16.73 -1.89 0.30
CA MET A 19 -15.28 -1.92 0.23
C MET A 19 -14.62 -1.24 1.43
N ALA A 20 -13.41 -1.68 1.73
CA ALA A 20 -12.48 -1.09 2.67
C ALA A 20 -11.19 -0.68 1.96
N VAL A 21 -10.58 0.40 2.43
CA VAL A 21 -9.30 0.91 1.95
C VAL A 21 -8.42 1.21 3.15
N ALA A 22 -7.19 0.71 3.15
CA ALA A 22 -6.21 1.02 4.19
C ALA A 22 -4.86 1.36 3.57
N THR A 23 -4.17 2.33 4.16
CA THR A 23 -2.87 2.80 3.70
C THR A 23 -1.84 2.73 4.82
N SER A 24 -0.75 2.00 4.57
CA SER A 24 0.45 2.04 5.41
C SER A 24 1.52 2.86 4.70
N GLY A 25 2.12 3.81 5.41
CA GLY A 25 3.12 4.69 4.83
C GLY A 25 3.80 5.55 5.88
N THR A 26 4.76 6.36 5.44
CA THR A 26 5.61 7.15 6.33
C THR A 26 5.15 8.61 6.47
N ALA A 27 4.26 9.09 5.60
CA ALA A 27 3.83 10.48 5.55
C ALA A 27 3.22 11.01 6.85
N GLU A 28 2.55 10.16 7.65
CA GLU A 28 1.84 10.57 8.86
C GLU A 28 2.64 10.44 10.17
N ARG A 29 3.54 9.45 10.26
CA ARG A 29 4.29 9.16 11.52
C ARG A 29 5.78 8.93 11.30
N GLY A 30 6.31 9.32 10.13
CA GLY A 30 7.67 9.01 9.73
C GLY A 30 7.90 7.50 9.58
N ALA A 31 9.16 7.09 9.59
CA ALA A 31 9.56 5.70 9.51
C ALA A 31 9.30 4.97 10.86
N HIS A 32 8.25 4.14 10.91
CA HIS A 32 7.86 3.43 12.14
C HIS A 32 7.50 1.95 11.94
N ILE A 33 7.39 1.48 10.70
CA ILE A 33 7.05 0.10 10.36
C ILE A 33 8.35 -0.73 10.35
N VAL A 34 8.32 -1.94 10.90
CA VAL A 34 9.49 -2.83 11.02
C VAL A 34 9.32 -4.08 10.16
N ASP A 35 10.41 -4.62 9.61
CA ASP A 35 10.41 -5.96 8.98
C ASP A 35 10.82 -7.01 10.03
N PRO A 36 9.87 -7.80 10.58
CA PRO A 36 10.20 -8.78 11.61
C PRO A 36 10.94 -10.01 11.06
N VAL A 37 10.89 -10.25 9.74
CA VAL A 37 11.42 -11.46 9.09
C VAL A 37 12.88 -11.26 8.71
N LEU A 38 13.17 -10.20 7.95
CA LEU A 38 14.55 -9.88 7.53
C LEU A 38 15.25 -8.91 8.48
N ARG A 39 14.58 -8.48 9.55
CA ARG A 39 15.12 -7.57 10.58
C ARG A 39 15.59 -6.22 10.03
N ARG A 40 14.93 -5.74 8.97
CA ARG A 40 15.17 -4.40 8.42
C ARG A 40 14.54 -3.34 9.31
N SER A 41 15.28 -2.27 9.51
CA SER A 41 14.86 -1.09 10.26
C SER A 41 13.77 -0.30 9.52
N PRO A 42 13.00 0.54 10.24
CA PRO A 42 12.05 1.43 9.60
C PRO A 42 12.66 2.35 8.55
N SER A 43 13.90 2.82 8.75
CA SER A 43 14.60 3.68 7.79
C SER A 43 14.95 2.96 6.49
N GLU A 44 15.33 1.67 6.58
CA GLU A 44 15.60 0.88 5.38
C GLU A 44 14.32 0.68 4.56
N LEU A 45 13.20 0.34 5.21
CA LEU A 45 11.91 0.23 4.53
C LEU A 45 11.44 1.55 3.93
N ALA A 46 11.61 2.66 4.66
CA ALA A 46 11.26 3.99 4.17
C ALA A 46 12.13 4.46 2.98
N SER A 47 13.30 3.86 2.79
CA SER A 47 14.14 4.09 1.60
C SER A 47 13.69 3.29 0.38
N GLU A 48 12.83 2.29 0.57
CA GLU A 48 12.25 1.48 -0.51
C GLU A 48 10.83 1.94 -0.87
N LEU A 49 9.99 2.21 0.14
CA LEU A 49 8.56 2.47 -0.01
C LEU A 49 8.14 3.78 0.66
N ALA A 50 7.31 4.55 -0.03
CA ALA A 50 6.63 5.71 0.54
C ALA A 50 5.26 5.35 1.12
N SER A 51 4.48 4.54 0.39
CA SER A 51 3.19 4.03 0.86
C SER A 51 2.75 2.74 0.16
N VAL A 52 1.90 1.97 0.83
CA VAL A 52 1.15 0.85 0.30
C VAL A 52 -0.31 1.04 0.68
N THR A 53 -1.20 1.11 -0.31
CA THR A 53 -2.65 1.18 -0.13
C THR A 53 -3.29 -0.08 -0.64
N LEU A 54 -4.09 -0.75 0.18
CA LEU A 54 -4.83 -1.95 -0.20
C LEU A 54 -6.34 -1.71 -0.19
N ILE A 55 -7.02 -2.44 -1.07
CA ILE A 55 -8.47 -2.42 -1.26
C ILE A 55 -9.00 -3.86 -1.14
N GLY A 56 -10.08 -4.05 -0.40
CA GLY A 56 -10.73 -5.34 -0.18
C GLY A 56 -12.05 -5.18 0.59
N GLU A 57 -12.67 -6.27 1.04
CA GLU A 57 -14.02 -6.20 1.66
C GLU A 57 -13.99 -5.91 3.17
N ASP A 58 -12.95 -6.35 3.89
CA ASP A 58 -12.87 -6.23 5.36
C ASP A 58 -11.74 -5.29 5.80
N LEU A 59 -12.10 -4.25 6.56
CA LEU A 59 -11.16 -3.22 7.02
C LEU A 59 -10.02 -3.80 7.88
N THR A 60 -10.35 -4.74 8.76
CA THR A 60 -9.34 -5.33 9.67
C THR A 60 -8.29 -6.09 8.86
N HIS A 61 -8.73 -6.85 7.86
CA HIS A 61 -7.87 -7.59 6.97
C HIS A 61 -6.99 -6.66 6.13
N VAL A 62 -7.58 -5.68 5.43
CA VAL A 62 -6.79 -4.80 4.54
C VAL A 62 -5.81 -3.92 5.31
N ASP A 63 -6.14 -3.48 6.52
CA ASP A 63 -5.23 -2.69 7.37
C ASP A 63 -4.02 -3.51 7.83
N ALA A 64 -4.27 -4.73 8.31
CA ALA A 64 -3.20 -5.65 8.68
C ALA A 64 -2.32 -6.02 7.47
N MET A 65 -2.92 -6.27 6.31
CA MET A 65 -2.20 -6.62 5.09
C MET A 65 -1.45 -5.45 4.48
N ALA A 66 -1.94 -4.22 4.56
CA ALA A 66 -1.22 -3.03 4.10
C ALA A 66 0.08 -2.87 4.91
N THR A 67 0.00 -3.09 6.23
CA THR A 67 1.17 -3.02 7.11
C THR A 67 2.15 -4.16 6.82
N ALA A 68 1.63 -5.39 6.63
CA ALA A 68 2.45 -6.54 6.26
C ALA A 68 3.16 -6.35 4.92
N ALA A 69 2.44 -5.86 3.90
CA ALA A 69 3.00 -5.55 2.59
C ALA A 69 4.07 -4.46 2.70
N PHE A 70 3.84 -3.38 3.45
CA PHE A 70 4.87 -2.37 3.68
C PHE A 70 6.12 -2.97 4.35
N ALA A 71 5.94 -3.81 5.38
CA ALA A 71 7.03 -4.51 6.06
C ALA A 71 7.81 -5.46 5.14
N MET A 72 7.21 -5.97 4.06
CA MET A 72 7.90 -6.78 3.05
C MET A 72 8.84 -5.95 2.15
N GLY A 73 8.74 -4.62 2.15
CA GLY A 73 9.53 -3.76 1.25
C GLY A 73 9.25 -4.06 -0.22
N ARG A 74 10.25 -3.99 -1.10
CA ARG A 74 10.07 -4.29 -2.54
C ARG A 74 9.52 -5.69 -2.85
N ARG A 75 9.64 -6.66 -1.93
CA ARG A 75 9.06 -8.00 -2.08
C ARG A 75 7.53 -8.02 -2.03
N CYS A 76 6.91 -6.91 -1.62
CA CYS A 76 5.46 -6.81 -1.52
C CYS A 76 4.76 -7.04 -2.86
N GLN A 77 5.34 -6.60 -3.98
CA GLN A 77 4.74 -6.78 -5.31
C GLN A 77 4.46 -8.25 -5.60
N THR A 78 5.47 -9.11 -5.49
CA THR A 78 5.32 -10.56 -5.73
C THR A 78 4.31 -11.20 -4.79
N TRP A 79 4.26 -10.76 -3.52
CA TRP A 79 3.27 -11.26 -2.57
C TRP A 79 1.85 -10.80 -2.91
N LEU A 80 1.68 -9.53 -3.31
CA LEU A 80 0.41 -8.92 -3.69
C LEU A 80 -0.15 -9.54 -4.97
N GLU A 81 0.69 -9.86 -5.95
CA GLU A 81 0.27 -10.61 -7.15
C GLU A 81 -0.39 -11.94 -6.78
N ALA A 82 0.10 -12.62 -5.74
CA ALA A 82 -0.48 -13.87 -5.25
C ALA A 82 -1.77 -13.67 -4.42
N GLN A 83 -2.24 -12.43 -4.19
CA GLN A 83 -3.48 -12.13 -3.46
C GLN A 83 -4.59 -11.68 -4.43
N PRO A 84 -5.35 -12.59 -5.07
CA PRO A 84 -6.29 -12.22 -6.13
C PRO A 84 -7.41 -11.27 -5.67
N GLY A 85 -7.84 -11.36 -4.41
CA GLY A 85 -8.93 -10.52 -3.88
C GLY A 85 -8.51 -9.11 -3.43
N LEU A 86 -7.22 -8.76 -3.46
CA LEU A 86 -6.74 -7.46 -3.02
C LEU A 86 -6.43 -6.56 -4.20
N GLY A 87 -7.07 -5.39 -4.25
CA GLY A 87 -6.58 -4.26 -5.04
C GLY A 87 -5.40 -3.61 -4.31
N ALA A 88 -4.44 -3.05 -5.04
CA ALA A 88 -3.25 -2.46 -4.45
C ALA A 88 -2.71 -1.28 -5.24
N LEU A 89 -2.22 -0.27 -4.52
CA LEU A 89 -1.32 0.77 -5.00
C LEU A 89 -0.08 0.78 -4.12
N VAL A 90 1.09 0.60 -4.71
CA VAL A 90 2.40 0.75 -4.08
C VAL A 90 3.05 1.99 -4.67
N VAL A 91 3.48 2.91 -3.79
CA VAL A 91 4.30 4.06 -4.16
C VAL A 91 5.69 3.84 -3.57
N PHE A 92 6.68 3.72 -4.45
CA PHE A 92 8.07 3.57 -4.08
C PHE A 92 8.66 4.89 -3.59
N ALA A 93 9.75 4.82 -2.82
CA ALA A 93 10.41 6.01 -2.28
C ALA A 93 11.01 6.93 -3.37
N ASP A 94 11.23 6.40 -4.57
CA ASP A 94 11.68 7.13 -5.76
C ASP A 94 10.53 7.76 -6.58
N GLY A 95 9.28 7.53 -6.16
CA GLY A 95 8.07 8.04 -6.82
C GLY A 95 7.49 7.11 -7.89
N GLU A 96 8.15 6.00 -8.21
CA GLU A 96 7.54 4.98 -9.07
C GLU A 96 6.27 4.43 -8.42
N THR A 97 5.28 4.06 -9.24
CA THR A 97 4.06 3.41 -8.75
C THR A 97 3.88 2.05 -9.41
N TRP A 98 3.35 1.11 -8.64
CA TRP A 98 2.83 -0.16 -9.14
C TRP A 98 1.42 -0.33 -8.59
N SER A 99 0.51 -0.83 -9.42
CA SER A 99 -0.85 -1.07 -8.98
C SER A 99 -1.45 -2.31 -9.63
N LYS A 100 -2.46 -2.86 -8.97
CA LYS A 100 -3.33 -3.87 -9.53
C LYS A 100 -4.74 -3.73 -8.97
N GLU A 101 -5.72 -4.19 -9.73
CA GLU A 101 -7.08 -4.36 -9.24
C GLU A 101 -7.24 -5.74 -8.58
N GLY A 102 -8.17 -5.84 -7.63
CA GLY A 102 -8.62 -7.13 -7.11
C GLY A 102 -9.62 -7.76 -8.07
N HIS A 103 -9.70 -9.08 -8.10
CA HIS A 103 -10.72 -9.78 -8.90
C HIS A 103 -12.12 -9.37 -8.45
N ASP A 104 -12.93 -8.92 -9.41
CA ASP A 104 -14.30 -8.42 -9.20
C ASP A 104 -14.40 -7.29 -8.15
N GLY A 105 -13.27 -6.66 -7.82
CA GLY A 105 -13.18 -5.63 -6.79
C GLY A 105 -13.46 -4.21 -7.31
N PRO A 106 -13.45 -3.22 -6.40
CA PRO A 106 -13.54 -1.80 -6.78
C PRO A 106 -12.47 -1.40 -7.80
N SER A 107 -12.81 -0.44 -8.66
CA SER A 107 -11.85 0.08 -9.64
C SER A 107 -10.81 0.97 -8.96
N LEU A 108 -9.58 0.92 -9.48
CA LEU A 108 -8.44 1.71 -8.99
C LEU A 108 -7.83 2.50 -10.14
N GLN A 109 -8.00 3.82 -10.10
CA GLN A 109 -7.40 4.74 -11.08
C GLN A 109 -6.23 5.49 -10.46
N VAL A 110 -5.01 5.23 -10.93
CA VAL A 110 -3.80 5.99 -10.57
C VAL A 110 -3.72 7.27 -11.40
N LEU A 111 -3.30 8.39 -10.77
CA LEU A 111 -3.26 9.74 -11.35
C LEU A 111 -1.84 10.24 -11.63
#